data_AF-A0A4R5YDB5-F1
#
_entry.id   AF-A0A4R5YDB5-F1
#
_cell.length_a   1.000
_cell.length_b   1.000
_cell.length_c   1.000
_cell.angle_alpha   90.00
_cell.angle_beta   90.00
_cell.angle_gamma   90.00
#
_symmetry.space_group_name_H-M   'P 1'
#
loop_
_entity.id
_entity.type
_entity.pdbx_description
1 polymer ?
#
loop_
_entity_poly.entity_id
_entity_poly.type
_entity_poly.pdbx_seq_one_letter_code
_entity_poly.pdbx_strand_id
1 'polypeptide(L)'
;MNDVHPAAAHANWAVPVIDPLSRAAAFAALRPALDALNHQAGADSRLSLEACRVLRAVVRTRPEHTLALAELAARASTAKARVPVALSELETCGYLARLALIAPHLSVALPSHVPFTPAAAPTVESAGADTA
;
A
#
# COMPACT_ATOMS: atom_id res chain seq x y z
N MET A 1 4.94 -39.53 -41.23
CA MET A 1 5.16 -38.46 -40.25
C MET A 1 3.89 -37.65 -40.15
N ASN A 2 3.15 -37.79 -39.06
CA ASN A 2 2.03 -36.91 -38.70
C ASN A 2 2.11 -36.73 -37.19
N ASP A 3 2.88 -35.72 -36.77
CA ASP A 3 2.92 -35.26 -35.39
C ASP A 3 1.62 -34.51 -35.08
N VAL A 4 0.71 -35.19 -34.40
CA VAL A 4 -0.49 -34.59 -33.82
C VAL A 4 -0.06 -33.94 -32.50
N HIS A 5 0.18 -32.63 -32.53
CA HIS A 5 0.34 -31.83 -31.33
C HIS A 5 -0.92 -31.92 -30.46
N PRO A 6 -0.85 -32.27 -29.17
CA PRO A 6 -1.98 -32.08 -28.27
C PRO A 6 -2.17 -30.57 -28.06
N ALA A 7 -3.38 -30.11 -28.37
CA ALA A 7 -3.85 -28.78 -28.03
C ALA A 7 -3.62 -28.56 -26.53
N ALA A 8 -2.75 -27.61 -26.20
CA ALA A 8 -2.55 -27.15 -24.85
C ALA A 8 -3.93 -26.74 -24.29
N ALA A 9 -4.39 -27.48 -23.29
CA ALA A 9 -5.49 -27.07 -22.45
C ALA A 9 -5.03 -25.78 -21.76
N HIS A 10 -5.33 -24.64 -22.38
CA HIS A 10 -5.29 -23.36 -21.74
C HIS A 10 -6.23 -23.46 -20.56
N ALA A 11 -5.66 -23.66 -19.37
CA ALA A 11 -6.32 -23.54 -18.10
C ALA A 11 -6.97 -22.15 -18.09
N ASN A 12 -8.25 -22.15 -18.45
CA ASN A 12 -9.14 -21.03 -18.41
C ASN A 12 -9.29 -20.66 -16.94
N TRP A 13 -8.34 -19.88 -16.42
CA TRP A 13 -8.54 -19.03 -15.26
C TRP A 13 -9.53 -17.94 -15.68
N ALA A 14 -10.76 -18.35 -15.97
CA ALA A 14 -11.91 -17.48 -15.89
C ALA A 14 -11.97 -17.05 -14.44
N VAL A 15 -11.31 -15.92 -14.16
CA VAL A 15 -11.57 -15.11 -12.97
C VAL A 15 -13.09 -15.06 -12.89
N PRO A 16 -13.73 -15.65 -11.86
CA PRO A 16 -15.16 -15.59 -11.77
C PRO A 16 -15.48 -14.10 -11.81
N VAL A 17 -16.26 -13.69 -12.81
CA VAL A 17 -16.78 -12.33 -12.91
C VAL A 17 -17.69 -12.19 -11.71
N ILE A 18 -17.11 -11.83 -10.56
CA ILE A 18 -17.84 -11.56 -9.35
C ILE A 18 -18.76 -10.42 -9.74
N ASP A 19 -20.06 -10.71 -9.73
CA ASP A 19 -21.08 -9.74 -10.03
C ASP A 19 -20.81 -8.46 -9.22
N PRO A 20 -20.94 -7.25 -9.82
CA PRO A 20 -20.62 -5.99 -9.15
C PRO A 20 -21.30 -5.82 -7.78
N LEU A 21 -22.52 -6.36 -7.60
CA LEU A 21 -23.23 -6.34 -6.33
C LEU A 21 -22.55 -7.25 -5.30
N SER A 22 -22.15 -8.45 -5.70
CA SER A 22 -21.41 -9.39 -4.85
C SER A 22 -20.05 -8.82 -4.44
N ARG A 23 -19.36 -8.11 -5.35
CA ARG A 23 -18.12 -7.39 -5.04
C ARG A 23 -18.38 -6.26 -4.05
N ALA A 24 -19.42 -5.44 -4.26
CA ALA A 24 -19.78 -4.37 -3.34
C ALA A 24 -20.14 -4.90 -1.94
N ALA A 25 -20.87 -6.01 -1.86
CA ALA A 25 -21.22 -6.68 -0.62
C ALA A 25 -19.98 -7.20 0.13
N ALA A 26 -19.02 -7.81 -0.58
CA ALA A 26 -17.76 -8.24 0.01
C ALA A 26 -16.98 -7.06 0.61
N PHE A 27 -16.90 -5.93 -0.10
CA PHE A 27 -16.27 -4.71 0.44
C PHE A 27 -17.03 -4.09 1.61
N ALA A 28 -18.36 -4.19 1.62
CA ALA A 28 -19.19 -3.74 2.73
C ALA A 28 -18.97 -4.61 3.98
N ALA A 29 -18.84 -5.92 3.81
CA ALA A 29 -18.56 -6.86 4.91
C ALA A 29 -17.21 -6.59 5.60
N LEU A 30 -16.22 -6.08 4.86
CA LEU A 30 -14.91 -5.70 5.41
C LEU A 30 -14.92 -4.35 6.14
N ARG A 31 -15.96 -3.53 5.96
CA ARG A 31 -16.02 -2.16 6.48
C ARG A 31 -15.83 -2.07 7.99
N PRO A 32 -16.49 -2.91 8.83
CA PRO A 32 -16.31 -2.83 10.28
C PRO A 32 -14.87 -3.10 10.73
N ALA A 33 -14.20 -4.09 10.13
CA ALA A 33 -12.82 -4.42 10.46
C ALA A 33 -11.85 -3.31 10.04
N LEU A 34 -12.08 -2.72 8.87
CA LEU A 34 -11.31 -1.59 8.35
C LEU A 34 -11.50 -0.31 9.19
N ASP A 35 -12.72 -0.05 9.66
CA ASP A 35 -13.02 1.09 10.53
C ASP A 35 -12.40 0.91 11.92
N ALA A 36 -12.41 -0.31 12.47
CA ALA A 36 -11.73 -0.64 13.72
C ALA A 36 -10.20 -0.43 13.60
N LEU A 37 -9.60 -0.86 12.49
CA LEU A 37 -8.17 -0.62 12.22
C LEU A 37 -7.84 0.88 12.19
N ASN A 38 -8.67 1.69 11.52
CA ASN A 38 -8.50 3.14 11.46
C ASN A 38 -8.74 3.82 12.82
N HIS A 39 -9.68 3.33 13.63
CA HIS A 39 -9.90 3.84 14.98
C HIS A 39 -8.69 3.57 15.89
N GLN A 40 -8.16 2.35 15.83
CA GLN A 40 -6.96 1.97 16.58
C GLN A 40 -5.74 2.79 16.17
N ALA A 41 -5.54 3.04 14.86
CA ALA A 41 -4.45 3.90 14.41
C ALA A 41 -4.60 5.34 14.91
N GLY A 42 -5.83 5.88 14.93
CA GLY A 42 -6.10 7.22 15.48
C GLY A 42 -5.84 7.36 16.98
N ALA A 43 -5.76 6.24 17.71
CA ALA A 43 -5.41 6.19 19.13
C ALA A 43 -3.95 5.78 19.39
N ASP A 44 -3.19 5.39 18.35
CA ASP A 44 -1.80 4.96 18.49
C ASP A 44 -0.88 6.19 18.47
N SER A 45 -0.31 6.51 19.63
CA SER A 45 0.62 7.63 19.79
C SER A 45 1.95 7.46 19.06
N ARG A 46 2.25 6.25 18.56
CA ARG A 46 3.47 5.98 17.78
C ARG A 46 3.33 6.40 16.32
N LEU A 47 2.10 6.65 15.85
CA LEU A 47 1.84 7.04 14.47
C LEU A 47 1.79 8.55 14.31
N SER A 48 2.43 9.04 13.25
CA SER A 48 2.30 10.39 12.77
C SER A 48 0.88 10.68 12.28
N LEU A 49 0.55 11.97 12.24
CA LEU A 49 -0.74 12.42 11.72
C LEU A 49 -0.87 12.08 10.22
N GLU A 50 0.24 12.14 9.48
CA GLU A 50 0.29 11.72 8.08
C GLU A 50 0.03 10.23 7.91
N ALA A 51 0.64 9.36 8.73
CA ALA A 51 0.37 7.92 8.72
C ALA A 51 -1.10 7.60 9.02
N CYS A 52 -1.69 8.26 10.02
CA CYS A 52 -3.12 8.14 10.31
C CYS A 52 -4.00 8.57 9.12
N ARG A 53 -3.67 9.68 8.45
CA ARG A 53 -4.43 10.17 7.29
C ARG A 53 -4.29 9.24 6.08
N VAL A 54 -3.10 8.73 5.82
CA VAL A 54 -2.84 7.77 4.75
C VAL A 54 -3.60 6.48 5.00
N LEU A 55 -3.54 5.91 6.21
CA LEU A 55 -4.30 4.72 6.55
C LEU A 55 -5.81 4.95 6.37
N ARG A 56 -6.33 6.10 6.85
CA ARG A 56 -7.72 6.49 6.65
C ARG A 56 -8.11 6.53 5.17
N ALA A 57 -7.26 7.09 4.31
CA ALA A 57 -7.49 7.14 2.88
C ALA A 57 -7.52 5.73 2.27
N VAL A 58 -6.59 4.85 2.67
CA VAL A 58 -6.52 3.46 2.22
C VAL A 58 -7.79 2.69 2.61
N VAL A 59 -8.18 2.71 3.89
CA VAL A 59 -9.35 1.93 4.35
C VAL A 59 -10.68 2.43 3.77
N ARG A 60 -10.76 3.72 3.41
CA ARG A 60 -11.93 4.32 2.75
C ARG A 60 -11.93 4.14 1.23
N THR A 61 -10.94 3.45 0.67
CA THR A 61 -10.87 3.17 -0.76
C THR A 61 -12.02 2.25 -1.16
N ARG A 62 -12.63 2.58 -2.30
CA ARG A 62 -13.69 1.77 -2.91
C ARG A 62 -13.08 0.91 -4.01
N PRO A 63 -13.73 -0.18 -4.43
CA PRO A 63 -13.22 -1.00 -5.52
C PRO A 63 -12.96 -0.23 -6.82
N GLU A 64 -13.64 0.90 -7.04
CA GLU A 64 -13.45 1.76 -8.22
C GLU A 64 -12.22 2.67 -8.14
N HIS A 65 -11.68 2.91 -6.94
CA HIS A 65 -10.63 3.90 -6.73
C HIS A 65 -9.24 3.25 -6.79
N THR A 66 -8.29 3.95 -7.41
CA THR A 66 -6.90 3.50 -7.42
C THR A 66 -6.19 3.92 -6.14
N LEU A 67 -5.16 3.17 -5.77
CA LEU A 67 -4.22 3.52 -4.72
C LEU A 67 -2.91 4.08 -5.30
N ALA A 68 -2.96 4.63 -6.51
CA ALA A 68 -1.81 5.30 -7.10
C ALA A 68 -1.30 6.42 -6.20
N LEU A 69 0.02 6.59 -6.12
CA LEU A 69 0.67 7.48 -5.16
C LEU A 69 0.11 8.91 -5.16
N ALA A 70 -0.22 9.46 -6.34
CA ALA A 70 -0.77 10.81 -6.47
C ALA A 70 -2.23 10.91 -5.95
N GLU A 71 -3.07 9.93 -6.25
CA GLU A 71 -4.45 9.89 -5.78
C GLU A 71 -4.51 9.66 -4.26
N LEU A 72 -3.64 8.77 -3.76
CA LEU A 72 -3.52 8.51 -2.33
C LEU A 72 -3.06 9.78 -1.58
N ALA A 73 -2.06 10.49 -2.12
CA ALA A 73 -1.59 11.76 -1.57
C ALA A 73 -2.70 12.82 -1.50
N ALA A 74 -3.46 12.98 -2.59
CA ALA A 74 -4.57 13.93 -2.66
C ALA A 74 -5.66 13.59 -1.63
N ARG A 75 -6.07 12.32 -1.54
CA ARG A 75 -7.10 11.87 -0.61
C ARG A 75 -6.67 11.92 0.86
N ALA A 76 -5.41 11.65 1.13
CA ALA A 76 -4.83 11.76 2.47
C ALA A 76 -4.51 13.21 2.87
N SER A 77 -4.71 14.20 1.97
CA SER A 77 -4.28 15.59 2.17
C SER A 77 -2.83 15.64 2.69
N THR A 78 -1.96 14.86 2.05
CA THR A 78 -0.57 14.64 2.44
C THR A 78 0.30 14.86 1.21
N ALA A 79 1.45 15.52 1.39
CA ALA A 79 2.38 15.73 0.29
C ALA A 79 2.81 14.39 -0.32
N LYS A 80 2.81 14.29 -1.65
CA LYS A 80 3.15 13.04 -2.37
C LYS A 80 4.47 12.42 -1.93
N ALA A 81 5.48 13.26 -1.63
CA ALA A 81 6.79 12.83 -1.13
C ALA A 81 6.77 12.23 0.28
N ARG A 82 5.74 12.54 1.09
CA ARG A 82 5.58 12.06 2.48
C ARG A 82 4.81 10.75 2.55
N VAL A 83 4.07 10.38 1.50
CA VAL A 83 3.28 9.13 1.48
C VAL A 83 4.15 7.88 1.65
N PRO A 84 5.32 7.73 1.01
CA PRO A 84 6.22 6.59 1.26
C PRO A 84 6.81 6.57 2.67
N VAL A 85 6.95 7.72 3.33
CA VAL A 85 7.40 7.75 4.73
C VAL A 85 6.27 7.25 5.64
N ALA A 86 5.07 7.81 5.46
CA ALA A 86 3.87 7.46 6.22
C ALA A 86 3.50 5.97 6.12
N LEU A 87 3.58 5.39 4.92
CA LEU A 87 3.31 3.98 4.73
C LEU A 87 4.44 3.08 5.32
N SER A 88 5.71 3.53 5.33
CA SER A 88 6.80 2.78 6.00
C SER A 88 6.62 2.75 7.52
N GLU A 89 6.10 3.84 8.08
CA GLU A 89 5.72 3.92 9.49
C GLU A 89 4.56 2.97 9.83
N LEU A 90 3.54 2.91 8.97
CA LEU A 90 2.43 1.95 9.10
C LEU A 90 2.91 0.50 9.00
N GLU A 91 3.89 0.19 8.16
CA GLU A 91 4.54 -1.12 8.09
C GLU A 91 5.27 -1.44 9.40
N THR A 92 6.11 -0.52 9.87
CA THR A 92 6.88 -0.67 11.12
C THR A 92 5.98 -0.89 12.34
N CYS A 93 4.81 -0.25 12.36
CA CYS A 93 3.82 -0.42 13.42
C CYS A 93 2.87 -1.62 13.21
N GLY A 94 3.04 -2.39 12.13
CA GLY A 94 2.29 -3.60 11.83
C GLY A 94 0.89 -3.38 11.26
N TYR A 95 0.52 -2.14 10.91
CA TYR A 95 -0.81 -1.83 10.36
C TYR A 95 -0.98 -2.34 8.93
N LEU A 96 0.06 -2.34 8.11
CA LEU A 96 -0.01 -2.89 6.75
C LEU A 96 -0.13 -4.43 6.75
N ALA A 97 0.59 -5.13 7.64
CA ALA A 97 0.41 -6.57 7.83
C ALA A 97 -1.03 -6.92 8.26
N ARG A 98 -1.61 -6.15 9.18
CA ARG A 98 -3.00 -6.33 9.60
C ARG A 98 -4.00 -5.99 8.48
N LEU A 99 -3.71 -4.97 7.68
CA LEU A 99 -4.50 -4.65 6.48
C LEU A 99 -4.48 -5.81 5.49
N ALA A 100 -3.33 -6.45 5.26
CA ALA A 100 -3.21 -7.60 4.36
C ALA A 100 -4.04 -8.81 4.81
N LEU A 101 -4.20 -9.02 6.12
CA LEU A 101 -5.08 -10.07 6.67
C LEU A 101 -6.57 -9.76 6.48
N ILE A 102 -6.97 -8.49 6.58
CA ILE A 102 -8.37 -8.06 6.47
C ILE A 102 -8.80 -7.90 5.01
N ALA A 103 -7.98 -7.19 4.23
CA ALA A 103 -8.27 -6.80 2.85
C ALA A 103 -7.01 -7.00 1.98
N PRO A 104 -6.68 -8.25 1.60
CA PRO A 104 -5.49 -8.57 0.81
C PRO A 104 -5.40 -7.76 -0.49
N HIS A 105 -6.54 -7.54 -1.13
CA HIS A 105 -6.64 -6.79 -2.38
C HIS A 105 -6.24 -5.31 -2.22
N LEU A 106 -6.50 -4.68 -1.07
CA LEU A 106 -6.05 -3.32 -0.80
C LEU A 106 -4.53 -3.31 -0.57
N SER A 107 -4.00 -4.30 0.13
CA SER A 107 -2.55 -4.42 0.35
C SER A 107 -1.78 -4.58 -0.96
N VAL A 108 -2.29 -5.39 -1.90
CA VAL A 108 -1.66 -5.58 -3.23
C VAL A 108 -1.73 -4.31 -4.07
N ALA A 109 -2.79 -3.52 -3.92
CA ALA A 109 -2.97 -2.28 -4.67
C ALA A 109 -2.13 -1.10 -4.12
N LEU A 110 -1.56 -1.21 -2.92
CA LEU A 110 -0.69 -0.18 -2.38
C LEU A 110 0.56 -0.01 -3.25
N PRO A 111 1.04 1.23 -3.43
CA PRO A 111 2.28 1.46 -4.16
C PRO A 111 3.41 0.75 -3.41
N SER A 112 4.17 -0.07 -4.13
CA SER A 112 5.30 -0.80 -3.55
C SER A 112 6.20 0.17 -2.79
N HIS A 113 6.43 -0.16 -1.52
CA HIS A 113 7.48 0.46 -0.74
C HIS A 113 8.80 0.06 -1.34
N VAL A 114 9.28 0.84 -2.30
CA VAL A 114 10.71 0.81 -2.57
C VAL A 114 11.33 1.33 -1.30
N PRO A 115 12.13 0.52 -0.57
CA PRO A 115 12.80 1.00 0.62
C PRO A 115 13.56 2.25 0.22
N PHE A 116 13.19 3.38 0.83
CA PHE A 116 13.96 4.60 0.69
C PHE A 116 15.23 4.35 1.46
N THR A 117 16.23 3.76 0.80
CA THR A 117 17.58 3.68 1.34
C THR A 117 17.99 5.12 1.59
N PRO A 118 18.22 5.56 2.85
CA PRO A 118 18.79 6.86 3.08
C PRO A 118 20.10 6.88 2.31
N ALA A 119 20.23 7.78 1.33
CA ALA A 119 21.49 8.03 0.68
C ALA A 119 22.47 8.33 1.82
N ALA A 120 23.42 7.42 2.04
CA ALA A 120 24.50 7.63 2.98
C ALA A 120 25.07 9.01 2.67
N ALA A 121 25.01 9.91 3.66
CA ALA A 121 25.56 11.24 3.52
C ALA A 121 26.99 11.09 2.99
N PRO A 122 27.41 11.84 1.96
CA PRO A 122 28.80 11.82 1.56
C PRO A 122 29.61 12.23 2.78
N THR A 123 30.44 11.32 3.28
CA THR A 123 31.49 11.63 4.25
C THR A 123 32.25 12.81 3.69
N VAL A 124 32.04 13.99 4.29
CA VAL A 124 32.81 15.18 3.97
C VAL A 124 34.17 14.93 4.60
N GLU A 125 35.07 14.30 3.84
CA GLU A 125 36.47 14.18 4.23
C GLU A 125 37.07 15.59 4.19
N SER A 126 37.09 16.24 5.35
CA SER A 126 37.90 17.42 5.58
C SER A 126 39.35 16.97 5.76
N ALA A 127 40.11 16.98 4.67
CA ALA A 127 41.55 17.21 4.71
C ALA A 127 41.74 18.70 4.33
N GLY A 128 42.02 19.59 5.27
CA GLY A 128 43.35 19.70 5.86
C GLY A 128 44.27 20.33 4.82
N ALA A 129 44.07 21.61 4.53
CA ALA A 129 44.95 22.68 5.00
C ALA A 129 46.36 22.62 4.38
N ASP A 130 46.51 23.44 3.34
CA ASP A 130 47.69 24.17 2.91
C ASP A 130 48.75 24.37 4.01
N THR A 131 50.00 23.96 3.77
CA THR A 131 51.18 24.60 4.36
C THR A 131 52.40 24.33 3.48
N ALA A 132 52.84 25.40 2.81
CA ALA A 132 54.20 25.82 2.45
C ALA A 132 55.26 24.79 2.02
#